data_AF-A0A518GT78-F1
#
_entry.id   AF-A0A518GT78-F1
#
_cell.length_a   1.000
_cell.length_b   1.000
_cell.length_c   1.000
_cell.angle_alpha   90.00
_cell.angle_beta   90.00
_cell.angle_gamma   90.00
#
_symmetry.space_group_name_H-M   'P 1'
#
loop_
_entity.id
_entity.type
_entity.pdbx_description
1 polymer ?
#
loop_
_entity_poly.entity_id
_entity_poly.type
_entity_poly.pdbx_seq_one_letter_code
_entity_poly.pdbx_strand_id
1 'polypeptide(L)'
;MSRLRVYWPDAVSDAEELIVPFTPLQMDIAPERTSRRPQLPSRSSRHPQTTIRAPHFLAASDSYPTHDAINSSVLDRARTLYLNRCCPDCSHPIVEPVELDDAMVNRNGQPIPGTATLIGFRCDACDNEWPAR
;
A
#
# COMPACT_ATOMS: atom_id res chain seq x y z
N MET A 1 16.11 -18.85 21.57
CA MET A 1 15.55 -18.41 20.28
C MET A 1 14.05 -18.67 20.32
N SER A 2 13.24 -17.60 20.35
CA SER A 2 11.78 -17.72 20.51
C SER A 2 11.14 -18.03 19.16
N ARG A 3 10.43 -19.16 19.06
CA ARG A 3 9.68 -19.55 17.86
C ARG A 3 8.22 -19.13 18.03
N LEU A 4 7.79 -18.12 17.27
CA LEU A 4 6.39 -17.75 17.19
C LEU A 4 5.63 -18.87 16.45
N ARG A 5 4.57 -19.40 17.05
CA ARG A 5 3.64 -20.34 16.40
C ARG A 5 2.39 -19.57 15.99
N VAL A 6 2.08 -19.61 14.71
CA VAL A 6 0.82 -19.09 14.16
C VAL A 6 -0.13 -20.27 14.01
N TYR A 7 -1.30 -20.18 14.65
CA TYR A 7 -2.38 -21.16 14.51
C TYR A 7 -3.38 -20.62 13.50
N TRP A 8 -3.54 -21.34 12.38
CA TRP A 8 -4.64 -21.16 11.46
C TRP A 8 -5.81 -22.05 11.92
N PRO A 9 -7.03 -21.50 12.08
CA PRO A 9 -8.20 -22.31 12.37
C PRO A 9 -8.66 -23.00 11.09
N ASP A 10 -8.13 -24.20 10.83
CA ASP A 10 -8.63 -25.05 9.75
C ASP A 10 -9.79 -25.93 10.23
N ALA A 11 -10.79 -26.02 9.35
CA ALA A 11 -11.83 -27.05 9.26
C ALA A 11 -12.82 -27.13 10.44
N VAL A 12 -13.85 -26.27 10.40
CA VAL A 12 -15.15 -26.66 10.94
C VAL A 12 -15.83 -27.54 9.88
N SER A 13 -15.61 -28.86 9.98
CA SER A 13 -16.59 -29.83 9.49
C SER A 13 -17.70 -29.90 10.53
N ASP A 14 -18.93 -29.94 10.03
CA ASP A 14 -20.17 -30.25 10.74
C ASP A 14 -20.86 -29.05 11.40
N ALA A 15 -21.65 -28.37 10.56
CA ALA A 15 -23.05 -28.01 10.82
C ALA A 15 -23.42 -27.58 12.24
N GLU A 16 -23.29 -26.27 12.52
CA GLU A 16 -24.41 -25.46 12.99
C GLU A 16 -24.20 -24.03 12.46
N GLU A 17 -25.12 -23.58 11.60
CA GLU A 17 -25.21 -22.17 11.24
C GLU A 17 -25.59 -21.36 12.48
N LEU A 18 -24.60 -20.97 13.27
CA LEU A 18 -24.77 -19.94 14.27
C LEU A 18 -24.87 -18.60 13.52
N ILE A 19 -26.08 -18.28 13.05
CA ILE A 19 -26.42 -16.94 12.59
C ILE A 19 -26.22 -16.02 13.78
N VAL A 20 -25.05 -15.38 13.84
CA VAL A 20 -24.79 -14.29 14.76
C VAL A 20 -25.66 -13.14 14.27
N PRO A 21 -26.71 -12.71 14.99
CA PRO A 21 -27.42 -11.51 14.59
C PRO A 21 -26.41 -10.38 14.64
N PHE A 22 -26.17 -9.74 13.50
CA PHE A 22 -25.42 -8.49 13.45
C PHE A 22 -26.24 -7.47 14.22
N THR A 23 -26.01 -7.34 15.52
CA THR A 23 -26.47 -6.20 16.30
C THR A 23 -25.57 -5.04 15.88
N PRO A 24 -26.07 -4.05 15.12
CA PRO A 24 -25.30 -2.83 14.93
C PRO A 24 -25.06 -2.26 16.32
N LEU A 25 -23.78 -2.10 16.69
CA LEU A 25 -23.40 -1.27 17.82
C LEU A 25 -23.97 0.11 17.54
N GLN A 26 -25.07 0.46 18.22
CA GLN A 26 -25.64 1.78 18.21
C GLN A 26 -24.62 2.70 18.88
N MET A 27 -23.73 3.27 18.06
CA MET A 27 -22.86 4.33 18.52
C MET A 27 -23.74 5.54 18.74
N ASP A 28 -24.04 5.82 20.01
CA ASP A 28 -24.61 7.10 20.41
C ASP A 28 -23.62 8.19 19.99
N ILE A 29 -23.92 8.84 18.87
CA ILE A 29 -23.24 10.07 18.45
C ILE A 29 -23.58 11.10 19.51
N ALA A 30 -22.67 11.28 20.46
CA ALA A 30 -22.76 12.35 21.43
C ALA A 30 -22.90 13.69 20.68
N PRO A 31 -23.87 14.54 21.04
CA PRO A 31 -24.04 15.82 20.37
C PRO A 31 -22.77 16.64 20.51
N GLU A 32 -22.33 17.22 19.40
CA GLU A 32 -21.14 18.06 19.28
C GLU A 32 -21.03 19.01 20.47
N ARG A 33 -20.05 18.75 21.34
CA ARG A 33 -19.58 19.75 22.29
C ARG A 33 -19.00 20.88 21.45
N THR A 34 -19.77 21.96 21.34
CA THR A 34 -19.33 23.26 20.82
C THR A 34 -18.07 23.66 21.58
N SER A 35 -16.92 23.37 20.97
CA SER A 35 -15.62 23.82 21.44
C SER A 35 -15.61 25.33 21.38
N ARG A 36 -15.79 25.96 22.55
CA ARG A 36 -15.53 27.38 22.74
C ARG A 36 -14.08 27.63 22.37
N ARG A 37 -13.87 28.18 21.17
CA ARG A 37 -12.61 28.69 20.68
C ARG A 37 -12.02 29.66 21.72
N PRO A 38 -10.86 29.38 22.32
CA PRO A 38 -10.17 30.39 23.11
C PRO A 38 -9.76 31.54 22.17
N GLN A 39 -10.21 32.76 22.45
CA GLN A 39 -9.74 33.93 21.73
C GLN A 39 -8.26 34.14 22.04
N LEU A 40 -7.43 34.04 21.01
CA LEU A 40 -6.03 34.46 21.07
C LEU A 40 -5.97 35.99 21.15
N PRO A 41 -5.16 36.57 22.07
CA PRO A 41 -4.94 38.01 22.07
C PRO A 41 -4.22 38.43 20.78
N SER A 42 -4.69 39.55 20.21
CA SER A 42 -4.15 40.21 19.03
C SER A 42 -2.73 40.72 19.30
N ARG A 43 -1.74 39.86 19.09
CA ARG A 43 -0.33 40.25 19.18
C ARG A 43 0.05 40.95 17.88
N SER A 44 0.03 42.28 17.93
CA SER A 44 0.69 43.16 16.97
C SER A 44 2.19 42.81 16.96
N SER A 45 2.60 42.01 15.97
CA SER A 45 4.00 41.66 15.74
C SER A 45 4.39 42.09 14.35
N ARG A 46 5.17 43.16 14.28
CA ARG A 46 5.96 43.55 13.11
C ARG A 46 6.91 42.41 12.81
N HIS A 47 6.61 41.61 11.78
CA HIS A 47 7.60 40.75 11.15
C HIS A 47 8.00 41.33 9.79
N PRO A 48 9.30 41.35 9.46
CA PRO A 48 9.77 41.72 8.14
C PRO A 48 9.17 40.75 7.12
N GLN A 49 8.81 41.27 5.95
CA GLN A 49 8.37 40.46 4.82
C GLN A 49 9.54 39.58 4.36
N THR A 50 9.67 38.39 4.96
CA THR A 50 10.44 37.31 4.36
C THR A 50 9.62 36.86 3.17
N THR A 51 9.95 37.38 1.99
CA THR A 51 9.51 36.82 0.73
C THR A 51 9.95 35.37 0.71
N ILE A 52 9.03 34.46 1.03
CA ILE A 52 9.19 33.04 0.70
C ILE A 52 9.22 33.04 -0.83
N ARG A 53 10.43 33.12 -1.41
CA ARG A 53 10.65 32.74 -2.80
C ARG A 53 10.09 31.33 -2.89
N ALA A 54 8.98 31.19 -3.61
CA ALA A 54 8.54 29.89 -4.08
C ALA A 54 9.80 29.20 -4.63
N PRO A 55 10.14 27.99 -4.17
CA PRO A 55 11.24 27.27 -4.78
C PRO A 55 10.91 27.25 -6.27
N HIS A 56 11.80 27.83 -7.06
CA HIS A 56 11.78 27.66 -8.49
C HIS A 56 11.97 26.16 -8.70
N PHE A 57 10.86 25.42 -8.72
CA PHE A 57 10.80 24.13 -9.38
C PHE A 57 11.20 24.45 -10.81
N LEU A 58 12.49 24.27 -11.10
CA LEU A 58 12.93 23.99 -12.45
C LEU A 58 11.98 22.89 -12.89
N ALA A 59 11.07 23.25 -13.79
CA ALA A 59 10.15 22.34 -14.39
C ALA A 59 11.01 21.33 -15.15
N ALA A 60 11.40 20.26 -14.46
CA ALA A 60 11.79 19.04 -15.11
C ALA A 60 10.61 18.75 -16.03
N SER A 61 10.88 18.81 -17.32
CA SER A 61 9.99 18.41 -18.40
C SER A 61 9.78 16.89 -18.36
N ASP A 62 9.52 16.36 -17.18
CA ASP A 62 9.16 14.99 -16.95
C ASP A 62 7.66 14.95 -17.08
N SER A 63 7.24 14.47 -18.25
CA SER A 63 5.89 14.06 -18.57
C SER A 63 5.38 13.11 -17.48
N TYR A 64 4.76 13.65 -16.43
CA TYR A 64 4.10 12.82 -15.43
C TYR A 64 3.07 11.96 -16.16
N PRO A 65 3.14 10.62 -16.01
CA PRO A 65 2.18 9.76 -16.66
C PRO A 65 0.77 10.20 -16.26
N THR A 66 -0.11 10.28 -17.23
CA THR A 66 -1.50 10.67 -16.98
C THR A 66 -2.11 9.70 -15.97
N HIS A 67 -3.08 10.17 -15.18
CA HIS A 67 -3.75 9.35 -14.18
C HIS A 67 -4.28 8.03 -14.78
N ASP A 68 -4.76 8.07 -16.03
CA ASP A 68 -5.24 6.88 -16.74
C ASP A 68 -4.11 5.88 -17.07
N ALA A 69 -2.93 6.37 -17.45
CA ALA A 69 -1.76 5.52 -17.71
C ALA A 69 -1.24 4.84 -16.42
N ILE A 70 -1.34 5.53 -15.28
CA ILE A 70 -1.02 4.96 -13.96
C ILE A 70 -2.02 3.87 -13.59
N ASN A 71 -3.31 4.10 -13.81
CA ASN A 71 -4.33 3.10 -13.49
C ASN A 71 -4.20 1.85 -14.35
N SER A 72 -3.92 1.99 -15.65
CA SER A 72 -3.67 0.84 -16.51
C SER A 72 -2.45 0.04 -16.06
N SER A 73 -1.35 0.70 -15.68
CA SER A 73 -0.13 0.00 -15.26
C SER A 73 -0.31 -0.75 -13.94
N VAL A 74 -1.05 -0.18 -12.98
CA VAL A 74 -1.37 -0.84 -11.70
C VAL A 74 -2.24 -2.06 -11.91
N LEU A 75 -3.27 -1.98 -12.77
CA LEU A 75 -4.14 -3.11 -13.08
C LEU A 75 -3.41 -4.21 -13.83
N ASP A 76 -2.57 -3.86 -14.80
CA ASP A 76 -1.77 -4.82 -15.55
C ASP A 76 -0.80 -5.56 -14.64
N ARG A 77 -0.12 -4.83 -13.74
CA ARG A 77 0.73 -5.45 -12.71
C ARG A 77 -0.05 -6.40 -11.80
N ALA A 78 -1.24 -6.01 -11.33
CA ALA A 78 -2.08 -6.87 -10.50
C ALA A 78 -2.48 -8.16 -11.23
N ARG A 79 -2.79 -8.07 -12.53
CA ARG A 79 -3.08 -9.24 -13.38
C ARG A 79 -1.86 -10.15 -13.49
N THR A 80 -0.68 -9.60 -13.78
CA THR A 80 0.56 -10.37 -13.85
C THR A 80 0.87 -11.09 -12.54
N LEU A 81 0.74 -10.42 -11.39
CA LEU A 81 0.89 -11.08 -10.07
C LEU A 81 -0.10 -12.24 -9.90
N TYR A 82 -1.36 -12.03 -10.27
CA TYR A 82 -2.39 -13.07 -10.16
C TYR A 82 -2.12 -14.27 -11.07
N LEU A 83 -1.73 -14.03 -12.33
CA LEU A 83 -1.44 -15.09 -13.31
C LEU A 83 -0.24 -15.94 -12.90
N ASN A 84 0.70 -15.36 -12.17
CA ASN A 84 1.94 -16.01 -11.74
C ASN A 84 1.93 -16.44 -10.28
N ARG A 85 0.77 -16.46 -9.62
CA ARG A 85 0.64 -16.77 -8.18
C ARG A 85 1.01 -18.20 -7.76
N CYS A 86 1.23 -19.10 -8.71
CA CYS A 86 1.62 -20.48 -8.46
C CYS A 86 2.80 -20.87 -9.35
N CYS A 87 3.70 -21.69 -8.82
CA CYS A 87 4.82 -22.23 -9.59
C CYS A 87 4.32 -23.08 -10.77
N PRO A 88 4.80 -22.87 -12.00
CA PRO A 88 4.39 -23.68 -13.15
C PRO A 88 4.96 -25.11 -13.12
N ASP A 89 5.99 -25.36 -12.31
CA ASP A 89 6.66 -26.67 -12.21
C ASP A 89 6.07 -27.52 -11.08
N CYS A 90 6.07 -26.99 -9.85
CA CYS A 90 5.61 -27.74 -8.66
C CYS A 90 4.22 -27.34 -8.15
N SER A 91 3.54 -26.36 -8.77
CA SER A 91 2.23 -25.81 -8.34
C SER A 91 2.17 -25.18 -6.95
N HIS A 92 3.31 -24.98 -6.28
CA HIS A 92 3.39 -24.32 -4.99
C HIS A 92 2.89 -22.85 -5.05
N PRO A 93 2.07 -22.39 -4.08
CA PRO A 93 1.44 -21.07 -4.13
C PRO A 93 2.32 -19.94 -3.56
N ILE A 94 3.44 -20.26 -2.91
CA ILE A 94 4.37 -19.25 -2.37
C ILE A 94 5.40 -18.96 -3.46
N VAL A 95 5.30 -17.77 -4.04
CA VAL A 95 6.15 -17.28 -5.12
C VAL A 95 6.63 -15.87 -4.77
N GLU A 96 7.91 -15.61 -5.02
CA GLU A 96 8.54 -14.32 -4.78
C GLU A 96 8.67 -13.55 -6.10
N PRO A 97 8.15 -12.32 -6.20
CA PRO A 97 8.40 -11.45 -7.35
C PRO A 97 9.88 -11.11 -7.45
N VAL A 98 10.43 -11.17 -8.67
CA VAL A 98 11.79 -10.74 -8.99
C VAL A 98 11.68 -9.38 -9.68
N GLU A 99 12.29 -8.36 -9.08
CA GLU A 99 12.23 -6.98 -9.53
C GLU A 99 13.64 -6.43 -9.82
N LEU A 100 13.75 -5.44 -10.70
CA LEU A 100 14.98 -4.68 -10.90
C LEU A 100 15.18 -3.67 -9.75
N ASP A 101 16.43 -3.24 -9.56
CA ASP A 101 16.78 -2.20 -8.59
C ASP A 101 16.55 -0.79 -9.18
N ASP A 102 15.35 -0.57 -9.72
CA ASP A 102 14.90 0.67 -10.35
C ASP A 102 13.65 1.26 -9.67
N ALA A 103 13.37 0.81 -8.44
CA ALA A 103 12.27 1.31 -7.64
C ALA A 103 12.35 2.84 -7.49
N MET A 104 11.19 3.51 -7.61
CA MET A 104 11.09 4.90 -7.20
C MET A 104 11.40 5.02 -5.71
N VAL A 105 12.11 6.05 -5.30
CA VAL A 105 12.44 6.30 -3.88
C VAL A 105 11.55 7.36 -3.27
N ASN A 106 11.15 7.17 -2.02
CA ASN A 106 10.43 8.18 -1.25
C ASN A 106 11.39 9.28 -0.74
N ARG A 107 10.83 10.29 -0.04
CA ARG A 107 11.63 11.41 0.52
C ARG A 107 12.66 10.98 1.57
N ASN A 108 12.51 9.78 2.15
CA ASN A 108 13.45 9.20 3.10
C ASN A 108 14.49 8.30 2.41
N GLY A 109 14.51 8.25 1.08
CA GLY A 109 15.41 7.41 0.29
C GLY A 109 15.07 5.93 0.31
N GLN A 110 13.88 5.54 0.77
CA GLN A 110 13.44 4.14 0.76
C GLN A 110 12.70 3.82 -0.53
N PRO A 111 12.90 2.62 -1.12
CA PRO A 111 12.18 2.20 -2.31
C PRO A 111 10.67 2.10 -2.04
N ILE A 112 9.87 2.58 -2.98
CA ILE A 112 8.42 2.52 -2.94
C ILE A 112 7.99 1.15 -3.51
N PRO A 113 7.32 0.29 -2.72
CA PRO A 113 6.92 -1.03 -3.18
C PRO A 113 6.04 -0.97 -4.44
N GLY A 114 6.26 -1.91 -5.36
CA GLY A 114 5.47 -2.03 -6.59
C GLY A 114 5.78 -1.00 -7.67
N THR A 115 6.76 -0.11 -7.44
CA THR A 115 7.25 0.82 -8.47
C THR A 115 8.45 0.30 -9.25
N ALA A 116 9.13 -0.73 -8.74
CA ALA A 116 10.19 -1.41 -9.44
C ALA A 116 9.63 -2.21 -10.63
N THR A 117 10.46 -2.36 -11.66
CA THR A 117 10.14 -3.16 -12.83
C THR A 117 10.11 -4.64 -12.44
N LEU A 118 8.93 -5.26 -12.56
CA LEU A 118 8.72 -6.69 -12.35
C LEU A 118 9.22 -7.48 -13.56
N ILE A 119 10.23 -8.33 -13.38
CA ILE A 119 10.84 -9.11 -14.47
C ILE A 119 10.49 -10.59 -14.43
N GLY A 120 10.12 -11.12 -13.27
CA GLY A 120 9.84 -12.54 -13.12
C GLY A 120 9.38 -12.93 -11.73
N PHE A 121 9.40 -14.23 -11.49
CA PHE A 121 9.00 -14.86 -10.24
C PHE A 121 9.93 -16.03 -9.93
N ARG A 122 10.14 -16.29 -8.65
CA ARG A 122 10.87 -17.45 -8.13
C ARG A 122 9.98 -18.24 -7.18
N CYS A 123 10.02 -19.57 -7.28
CA CYS A 123 9.31 -20.43 -6.33
C CYS A 123 10.14 -20.62 -5.04
N ASP A 124 9.52 -20.44 -3.87
CA ASP A 124 10.18 -20.66 -2.57
C ASP A 124 10.41 -22.15 -2.25
N ALA A 125 9.71 -23.06 -2.93
CA ALA A 125 9.80 -24.50 -2.67
C ALA A 125 10.79 -25.24 -3.58
N CYS A 126 10.83 -24.92 -4.88
CA CYS A 126 11.67 -25.61 -5.86
C CYS A 126 12.70 -24.71 -6.56
N ASP A 127 12.80 -23.44 -6.17
CA ASP A 127 13.71 -22.43 -6.73
C ASP A 127 13.56 -22.17 -8.24
N ASN A 128 12.55 -22.74 -8.89
CA ASN A 128 12.30 -22.50 -10.31
C ASN A 128 11.96 -21.02 -10.55
N GLU A 129 12.55 -20.42 -11.58
CA GLU A 129 12.33 -19.04 -11.98
C GLU A 129 11.61 -18.97 -13.34
N TRP A 130 10.70 -18.01 -13.51
CA TRP A 130 10.00 -17.80 -14.77
C TRP A 130 9.69 -16.31 -15.01
N PRO A 131 9.56 -15.89 -16.29
CA PRO A 131 9.33 -14.49 -16.63
C PRO A 131 7.93 -14.03 -16.25
N ALA A 132 7.78 -12.73 -15.98
CA ALA A 132 6.50 -12.09 -15.81
C ALA A 132 5.69 -12.15 -17.12
N ARG A 133 4.41 -12.52 -17.01
CA ARG A 133 3.48 -12.72 -18.13
C ARG A 133 2.17 -11.97 -17.92
#